data_AF-A0A0N4UMB4-F1
#
_entry.id   AF-A0A0N4UMB4-F1
#
_cell.length_a   1.000
_cell.length_b   1.000
_cell.length_c   1.000
_cell.angle_alpha   90.00
_cell.angle_beta   90.00
_cell.angle_gamma   90.00
#
_symmetry.space_group_name_H-M   'P 1'
#
loop_
_entity.id
_entity.type
_entity.pdbx_description
1 polymer ?
#
loop_
_entity_poly.entity_id
_entity_poly.type
_entity_poly.pdbx_seq_one_letter_code
_entity_poly.pdbx_strand_id
1 'polypeptide(L)' 'MKSSFQNFHDFKFRKERRHICEICGSSFGRSGGLKRHFIMVHTNRKFYCNYSGCDHPGFKCSKALTAHIRSKHTFDRP' A
#
# COMPACT_ATOMS: atom_id res chain seq x y z
N MET A 1 29.40 -30.30 13.21
CA MET A 1 27.95 -30.01 13.06
C MET A 1 27.81 -28.64 12.43
N LYS A 2 26.87 -28.48 11.49
CA LYS A 2 26.71 -27.33 10.60
C LYS A 2 26.63 -25.99 11.35
N SER A 3 27.50 -25.05 10.99
CA SER A 3 27.10 -23.65 10.89
C SER A 3 28.04 -23.01 9.87
N SER A 4 27.68 -23.13 8.59
CA SER A 4 28.35 -22.39 7.52
C SER A 4 28.10 -20.91 7.76
N PHE A 5 29.10 -20.24 8.32
CA PHE A 5 29.29 -18.80 8.28
C PHE A 5 29.50 -18.39 6.82
N GLN A 6 28.43 -18.39 6.02
CA GLN A 6 28.46 -17.79 4.70
C GLN A 6 28.28 -16.28 4.87
N ASN A 7 29.43 -15.62 4.99
CA ASN A 7 29.69 -14.22 4.65
C ASN A 7 28.63 -13.59 3.72
N PHE A 8 27.64 -12.92 4.30
CA PHE A 8 26.89 -11.87 3.61
C PHE A 8 27.33 -10.51 4.15
N HIS A 9 28.62 -10.22 4.02
CA HIS A 9 29.24 -8.95 4.43
C HIS A 9 29.18 -7.86 3.36
N ASP A 10 28.49 -8.01 2.22
CA ASP A 10 28.28 -6.83 1.35
C ASP A 10 27.07 -6.96 0.42
N PHE A 11 25.87 -6.90 0.98
CA PHE A 11 24.79 -6.31 0.19
C PHE A 11 24.15 -5.21 0.99
N LYS A 12 24.62 -4.01 0.68
CA LYS A 12 24.10 -2.71 1.04
C LYS A 12 22.56 -2.66 1.10
N PHE A 13 21.98 -3.15 2.19
CA PHE A 13 20.68 -2.70 2.69
C PHE A 13 20.82 -1.31 3.35
N ARG A 14 21.87 -0.56 2.99
CA ARG A 14 22.19 0.82 3.37
C ARG A 14 21.16 1.84 2.86
N LYS A 15 20.07 1.38 2.22
CA LYS A 15 18.83 2.12 2.07
C LYS A 15 17.70 1.30 2.66
N GLU A 16 17.80 1.10 3.98
CA GLU A 16 16.79 0.61 4.91
C GLU A 16 15.38 0.76 4.31
N ARG A 17 14.91 -0.26 3.58
CA ARG A 17 13.48 -0.36 3.31
C ARG A 17 12.87 -0.76 4.65
N ARG A 18 12.74 0.22 5.57
CA ARG A 18 12.41 0.02 6.99
C ARG A 18 11.07 -0.68 7.20
N HIS A 19 10.26 -0.75 6.14
CA HIS A 19 8.87 -1.14 6.21
C HIS A 19 8.65 -2.35 5.33
N ILE A 20 8.92 -3.52 5.90
CA ILE A 20 8.69 -4.82 5.28
C ILE A 20 7.34 -5.36 5.77
N CYS A 21 6.57 -5.96 4.87
CA CYS A 21 5.35 -6.65 5.25
C CYS A 21 5.69 -8.02 5.83
N GLU A 22 5.33 -8.26 7.08
CA GLU A 22 5.63 -9.52 7.79
C GLU A 22 4.81 -10.71 7.26
N ILE A 23 3.74 -10.48 6.50
CA ILE A 23 2.89 -11.54 5.95
C ILE A 23 3.46 -12.08 4.62
N CYS A 24 3.97 -11.21 3.75
CA CYS A 24 4.44 -11.62 2.41
C CYS A 24 5.87 -11.23 2.07
N GLY A 25 6.60 -10.58 2.98
CA GLY A 25 7.98 -10.13 2.78
C GLY A 25 8.15 -8.92 1.85
N SER A 26 7.05 -8.29 1.39
CA SER A 26 7.13 -7.12 0.50
C SER A 26 7.79 -5.92 1.18
N SER A 27 8.85 -5.37 0.58
CA SER A 27 9.61 -4.25 1.14
C SER A 27 9.20 -2.89 0.57
N PHE A 28 9.02 -1.88 1.44
CA PHE A 28 8.63 -0.52 1.05
C PHE A 28 9.61 0.52 1.62
N GLY A 29 9.87 1.58 0.85
CA GLY A 29 10.73 2.68 1.30
C GLY A 29 10.06 3.66 2.27
N ARG A 30 8.75 3.55 2.51
CA ARG A 30 7.97 4.45 3.39
C ARG A 30 6.90 3.66 4.15
N SER A 31 6.63 4.03 5.40
CA SER A 31 5.59 3.42 6.25
C SER A 31 4.20 3.48 5.62
N GLY A 32 3.86 4.61 4.99
CA GLY A 32 2.60 4.77 4.26
C GLY A 32 2.44 3.80 3.08
N GLY A 33 3.55 3.40 2.44
CA GLY A 33 3.56 2.39 1.39
C GLY A 33 3.20 1.01 1.94
N LEU A 34 3.84 0.61 3.04
CA LEU A 34 3.56 -0.63 3.74
C LEU A 34 2.12 -0.68 4.26
N LYS A 35 1.64 0.39 4.91
CA LYS A 35 0.26 0.45 5.42
C LYS A 35 -0.76 0.29 4.30
N ARG A 36 -0.53 0.99 3.17
CA ARG A 36 -1.38 0.85 1.98
C ARG A 36 -1.33 -0.56 1.40
N HIS A 37 -0.14 -1.17 1.31
CA HIS A 37 0.02 -2.56 0.89
C HIS A 37 -0.76 -3.51 1.78
N PHE A 38 -0.56 -3.42 3.09
CA PHE A 38 -1.26 -4.26 4.07
C PHE A 38 -2.79 -4.13 3.90
N ILE A 39 -3.28 -2.90 3.79
CA ILE A 39 -4.70 -2.64 3.61
C ILE A 39 -5.25 -3.16 2.27
N MET A 40 -4.43 -3.24 1.21
CA MET A 40 -4.85 -3.69 -0.12
C MET A 40 -4.75 -5.20 -0.33
N VAL A 41 -3.73 -5.82 0.28
CA VAL A 41 -3.33 -7.21 -0.02
C VAL A 41 -3.72 -8.15 1.10
N HIS A 42 -3.61 -7.69 2.35
CA HIS A 42 -3.86 -8.53 3.53
C HIS A 42 -5.20 -8.23 4.17
N THR A 43 -5.71 -7.01 4.04
CA THR A 43 -7.09 -6.70 4.40
C THR A 43 -7.91 -6.53 3.14
N ASN A 44 -9.11 -7.08 3.06
CA ASN A 44 -10.02 -6.82 1.93
C ASN A 44 -10.78 -5.49 2.11
N ARG A 45 -10.15 -4.50 2.74
CA ARG A 45 -10.79 -3.23 3.09
C ARG A 45 -10.82 -2.33 1.87
N LYS A 46 -12.03 -2.00 1.42
CA LYS A 46 -12.27 -1.05 0.32
C LYS A 46 -12.59 0.33 0.86
N PHE A 47 -12.28 1.35 0.07
CA PHE A 47 -12.65 2.73 0.33
C PHE A 47 -13.95 3.02 -0.43
N TYR A 48 -15.05 3.23 0.28
CA TYR A 48 -16.36 3.47 -0.34
C TYR A 48 -16.59 4.96 -0.59
N CYS A 49 -17.36 5.27 -1.62
CA CYS A 49 -17.81 6.63 -1.86
C CYS A 49 -19.03 6.92 -1.00
N ASN A 50 -19.03 8.05 -0.28
CA ASN A 50 -20.12 8.43 0.61
C ASN A 50 -21.15 9.38 -0.05
N TYR A 51 -21.01 9.66 -1.34
CA TYR A 51 -21.98 10.48 -2.08
C TYR A 51 -23.25 9.68 -2.33
N SER A 52 -24.41 10.29 -2.07
CA SER A 52 -25.72 9.69 -2.32
C SER A 52 -25.89 9.29 -3.79
N GLY A 53 -26.40 8.09 -4.03
CA GLY A 53 -26.60 7.54 -5.38
C GLY A 53 -25.33 7.04 -6.07
N CYS A 54 -24.16 7.07 -5.40
CA CYS A 54 -22.95 6.48 -5.96
C CYS A 54 -22.90 4.97 -5.69
N ASP A 55 -23.10 4.16 -6.73
CA ASP A 55 -23.10 2.69 -6.64
C ASP A 55 -21.71 2.06 -6.86
N HIS A 56 -20.62 2.81 -6.61
CA HIS A 56 -19.29 2.25 -6.85
C HIS A 56 -18.96 1.16 -5.81
N PRO A 57 -18.48 -0.04 -6.22
CA PRO A 57 -18.22 -1.19 -5.33
C PRO A 57 -17.04 -1.01 -4.35
N GLY A 58 -16.59 0.23 -4.14
CA GLY A 58 -15.41 0.60 -3.36
C GLY A 58 -14.09 0.54 -4.14
N PHE A 59 -13.09 1.27 -3.65
CA PHE A 59 -11.77 1.41 -4.25
C PHE A 59 -10.72 0.67 -3.46
N LYS A 60 -9.68 0.18 -4.14
CA LYS A 60 -8.50 -0.43 -3.49
C LYS A 60 -7.62 0.57 -2.74
N CYS A 61 -7.70 1.87 -3.05
CA CYS A 61 -6.89 2.88 -2.37
C CYS A 61 -7.59 4.24 -2.28
N SER A 62 -7.21 5.03 -1.28
CA SER A 62 -7.74 6.38 -1.06
C SER A 62 -7.52 7.30 -2.28
N LYS A 63 -6.37 7.22 -2.97
CA LYS A 63 -6.11 8.06 -4.17
C LYS A 63 -7.14 7.81 -5.28
N ALA A 64 -7.57 6.56 -5.46
CA ALA A 64 -8.58 6.21 -6.45
C ALA A 64 -9.96 6.74 -6.03
N LEU A 65 -10.32 6.63 -4.74
CA LEU A 65 -11.54 7.24 -4.21
C LEU A 65 -11.55 8.77 -4.41
N THR A 66 -10.45 9.46 -4.09
CA THR A 66 -10.36 10.92 -4.28
C THR A 66 -10.50 11.31 -5.75
N ALA A 67 -9.85 10.59 -6.66
CA ALA A 67 -9.98 10.85 -8.10
C ALA A 67 -11.41 10.58 -8.60
N HIS A 68 -12.07 9.54 -8.09
CA HIS A 68 -13.47 9.26 -8.38
C HIS A 68 -14.39 10.39 -7.90
N ILE A 69 -14.24 10.83 -6.64
CA ILE A 69 -15.06 11.94 -6.09
C ILE A 69 -14.89 13.18 -6.96
N ARG A 70 -13.64 13.53 -7.31
CA ARG A 70 -13.33 14.69 -8.15
C ARG A 70 -13.95 14.61 -9.53
N SER A 71 -14.00 13.43 -10.14
CA SER A 71 -14.49 13.26 -11.52
C SER A 71 -15.99 12.98 -11.63
N LYS A 72 -16.63 12.47 -10.58
CA LYS A 72 -18.04 12.04 -10.61
C LYS A 72 -18.98 12.88 -9.77
N HIS A 73 -18.46 13.60 -8.78
CA HIS A 73 -19.30 14.34 -7.83
C HIS A 73 -18.98 15.83 -7.81
N THR A 74 -17.71 16.20 -7.67
CA THR A 74 -17.36 17.63 -7.53
C THR A 74 -16.96 18.28 -8.84
N PHE A 75 -16.58 17.51 -9.86
CA PHE A 75 -16.02 17.99 -11.14
C PHE A 75 -14.88 19.01 -10.97
N ASP A 76 -14.17 18.90 -9.85
CA ASP A 76 -13.06 19.77 -9.47
C ASP A 76 -11.83 19.39 -10.32
N ARG A 77 -11.54 20.22 -11.33
CA ARG A 77 -10.35 20.11 -12.18
C ARG A 77 -9.32 21.12 -11.67
N PRO A 78 -8.06 20.71 -11.41
CA PRO A 78 -7.01 21.63 -10.98
C PRO A 78 -6.74 22.72 -12.00
#